data_AF-A0A849D566-F1
#
_entry.id   AF-A0A849D566-F1
#
_cell.length_a   1.000
_cell.length_b   1.000
_cell.length_c   1.000
_cell.angle_alpha   90.00
_cell.angle_beta   90.00
_cell.angle_gamma   90.00
#
_symmetry.space_group_name_H-M   'P 1'
#
loop_
_entity.id
_entity.type
_entity.pdbx_description
1 polymer ?
#
loop_
_entity_poly.entity_id
_entity_poly.type
_entity_poly.pdbx_seq_one_letter_code
_entity_poly.pdbx_strand_id
1 'polypeptide(L)'
;MEKINKADKYLRAKKKVEEIRGFYGNLTAYLIVIPVLAWFNYRTTDFPWVIFPAVGWGLGVILNGLCAFGYSPILGKNWEERKIKEYMSDNQF
;
A
#
# COMPACT_ATOMS: atom_id res chain seq x y z
N MET A 1 17.66 7.04 -28.51
CA MET A 1 17.95 6.82 -27.06
C MET A 1 17.06 7.65 -26.13
N GLU A 2 16.58 8.84 -26.51
CA GLU A 2 15.75 9.70 -25.62
C GLU A 2 14.31 9.19 -25.37
N LYS A 3 13.67 8.51 -26.35
CA LYS A 3 12.29 8.02 -26.22
C LYS A 3 12.13 6.91 -25.17
N ILE A 4 13.14 6.05 -24.99
CA ILE A 4 13.14 4.93 -24.04
C ILE A 4 13.10 5.48 -22.59
N ASN A 5 13.89 6.51 -22.30
CA ASN A 5 13.98 7.13 -20.97
C ASN A 5 12.67 7.82 -20.52
N LYS A 6 11.88 8.38 -21.45
CA LYS A 6 10.55 8.97 -21.15
C LYS A 6 9.50 7.90 -20.83
N ALA A 7 9.47 6.80 -21.59
CA ALA A 7 8.54 5.69 -21.35
C ALA A 7 8.81 5.01 -20.00
N ASP A 8 10.08 4.79 -19.65
CA ASP A 8 10.47 4.20 -18.37
C ASP A 8 10.10 5.08 -17.17
N LYS A 9 10.33 6.40 -17.28
CA LYS A 9 9.88 7.37 -16.26
C LYS A 9 8.37 7.32 -16.09
N TYR A 10 7.63 7.24 -17.20
CA TYR A 10 6.16 7.20 -17.17
C TYR A 10 5.63 5.92 -16.52
N LEU A 11 6.21 4.76 -16.85
CA LEU A 11 5.80 3.47 -16.30
C LEU A 11 6.06 3.41 -14.78
N ARG A 12 7.21 3.90 -14.32
CA ARG A 12 7.55 4.00 -12.89
C ARG A 12 6.59 4.94 -12.14
N ALA A 13 6.28 6.09 -12.74
CA ALA A 13 5.32 7.03 -12.16
C ALA A 13 3.92 6.41 -12.07
N LYS A 14 3.47 5.72 -13.13
CA LYS A 14 2.16 5.05 -13.18
C LYS A 14 2.04 3.96 -12.12
N LYS A 15 3.04 3.09 -11.99
CA LYS A 15 3.05 1.99 -11.01
C LYS A 15 2.98 2.52 -9.57
N LYS A 16 3.73 3.59 -9.29
CA LYS A 16 3.71 4.25 -7.98
C LYS A 16 2.35 4.89 -7.66
N VAL A 17 1.71 5.52 -8.65
CA VAL A 17 0.37 6.07 -8.50
C VAL A 17 -0.67 4.98 -8.27
N GLU A 18 -0.53 3.82 -8.92
CA GLU A 18 -1.45 2.69 -8.77
C GLU A 18 -1.37 2.05 -7.37
N GLU A 19 -0.15 1.88 -6.83
CA GLU A 19 0.05 1.40 -5.45
C GLU A 19 -0.48 2.38 -4.41
N ILE A 20 -0.21 3.68 -4.59
CA ILE A 20 -0.75 4.74 -3.73
C ILE A 20 -2.28 4.73 -3.77
N ARG A 21 -2.89 4.59 -4.97
CA ARG A 21 -4.34 4.55 -5.13
C ARG A 21 -4.96 3.34 -4.43
N GLY A 22 -4.34 2.17 -4.52
CA GLY A 22 -4.78 0.97 -3.79
C GLY A 22 -4.70 1.15 -2.27
N PHE A 23 -3.62 1.74 -1.78
CA PHE A 23 -3.46 2.07 -0.37
C PHE A 23 -4.54 3.04 0.14
N TYR A 24 -4.79 4.14 -0.58
CA TYR A 24 -5.82 5.11 -0.20
C TYR A 24 -7.22 4.48 -0.13
N GLY A 25 -7.55 3.56 -1.03
CA GLY A 25 -8.83 2.83 -0.98
C GLY A 25 -8.97 2.03 0.31
N ASN A 26 -7.93 1.26 0.67
CA ASN A 26 -7.94 0.43 1.87
C ASN A 26 -7.91 1.27 3.16
N LEU A 27 -7.12 2.36 3.19
CA LEU A 27 -7.06 3.31 4.30
C LEU A 27 -8.40 4.02 4.51
N THR A 28 -9.05 4.47 3.43
CA THR A 28 -10.35 5.14 3.50
C THR A 28 -11.42 4.18 4.03
N ALA A 29 -11.42 2.93 3.53
CA ALA A 29 -12.31 1.89 4.07
C ALA A 29 -12.05 1.68 5.57
N TYR A 30 -10.79 1.56 5.99
CA TYR A 30 -10.43 1.40 7.41
C TYR A 30 -10.91 2.58 8.27
N LEU A 31 -10.71 3.82 7.82
CA LEU A 31 -11.14 5.03 8.54
C LEU A 31 -12.66 5.19 8.63
N ILE A 32 -13.44 4.57 7.74
CA ILE A 32 -14.90 4.61 7.81
C ILE A 32 -15.44 3.42 8.61
N VAL A 33 -14.93 2.23 8.34
CA VAL A 33 -15.42 0.97 8.92
C VAL A 33 -15.09 0.90 10.41
N ILE A 34 -13.87 1.23 10.84
CA ILE A 34 -13.47 1.13 12.25
C ILE A 34 -14.31 2.05 13.17
N PRO A 35 -14.54 3.33 12.87
CA PRO A 35 -15.41 4.18 13.68
C PRO A 35 -16.87 3.72 13.71
N VAL A 36 -17.39 3.22 12.58
CA VAL A 36 -18.75 2.65 12.53
C VAL A 36 -18.84 1.44 13.47
N LEU A 37 -17.88 0.53 13.40
CA LEU A 37 -17.82 -0.61 14.32
C LEU A 37 -17.61 -0.18 15.77
N ALA A 38 -16.80 0.85 16.03
CA ALA A 38 -16.57 1.36 17.38
C ALA A 38 -17.85 1.95 17.97
N TRP A 39 -18.63 2.66 17.16
CA TRP A 39 -19.94 3.17 17.53
C TRP A 39 -20.92 2.03 17.88
N PHE A 40 -21.00 1.01 17.03
CA PHE A 40 -21.83 -0.17 17.31
C PHE A 40 -21.37 -0.90 18.56
N ASN A 41 -20.06 -1.10 18.73
CA ASN A 41 -19.50 -1.73 19.91
C ASN A 41 -19.89 -0.99 21.20
N TYR A 42 -19.71 0.33 21.22
CA TYR A 42 -20.09 1.18 22.35
C TYR A 42 -21.59 1.09 22.71
N ARG A 43 -22.45 0.84 21.70
CA ARG A 43 -23.91 0.75 21.90
C ARG A 43 -24.39 -0.63 22.33
N THR A 44 -23.62 -1.69 22.06
CA THR A 44 -24.12 -3.07 22.12
C THR A 44 -23.41 -3.91 23.19
N THR A 45 -22.21 -3.55 23.61
CA THR A 45 -21.42 -4.38 24.55
C THR A 45 -20.46 -3.52 25.37
N ASP A 46 -20.28 -3.86 26.66
CA ASP A 46 -19.26 -3.22 27.52
C ASP A 46 -17.82 -3.65 27.19
N PHE A 47 -17.66 -4.63 26.29
CA PHE A 47 -16.37 -5.18 25.89
C PHE A 47 -15.94 -4.64 24.51
N PRO A 48 -14.76 -4.00 24.39
CA PRO A 48 -14.28 -3.35 23.17
C PRO A 48 -13.73 -4.35 22.13
N TRP A 49 -14.58 -5.26 21.64
CA TRP A 49 -14.21 -6.22 20.60
C TRP A 49 -13.75 -5.56 19.29
N VAL A 50 -14.07 -4.28 19.05
CA VAL A 50 -13.59 -3.53 17.88
C VAL A 50 -12.06 -3.43 17.80
N ILE A 51 -11.35 -3.62 18.92
CA ILE A 51 -9.88 -3.60 18.96
C ILE A 51 -9.29 -4.74 18.10
N PHE A 52 -9.93 -5.91 18.02
CA PHE A 52 -9.41 -7.02 17.22
C PHE A 52 -9.37 -6.73 15.71
N PRO A 53 -10.48 -6.31 15.05
CA PRO A 53 -10.43 -5.91 13.65
C PRO A 53 -9.62 -4.63 13.44
N ALA A 54 -9.63 -3.68 14.39
CA ALA A 54 -8.80 -2.48 14.28
C ALA A 54 -7.30 -2.82 14.25
N VAL A 55 -6.82 -3.64 15.18
CA VAL A 55 -5.40 -4.01 15.23
C VAL A 55 -5.02 -4.94 14.08
N GLY A 56 -5.82 -5.98 13.81
CA GLY A 56 -5.53 -6.96 12.76
C GLY A 56 -5.52 -6.32 11.37
N TRP A 57 -6.53 -5.49 11.06
CA TRP A 57 -6.63 -4.83 9.76
C TRP A 57 -5.71 -3.61 9.68
N GLY A 58 -5.51 -2.91 10.80
CA GLY A 58 -4.62 -1.76 10.92
C GLY A 58 -3.16 -2.12 10.60
N LEU A 59 -2.69 -3.30 11.01
CA LEU A 59 -1.37 -3.80 10.60
C LEU A 59 -1.27 -3.99 9.08
N GLY A 60 -2.30 -4.52 8.44
CA GLY A 60 -2.35 -4.66 6.98
C GLY A 60 -2.35 -3.31 6.25
N VAL A 61 -3.05 -2.31 6.78
CA VAL A 61 -3.03 -0.93 6.26
C VAL A 61 -1.66 -0.30 6.44
N ILE A 62 -1.01 -0.46 7.60
CA ILE A 62 0.35 0.05 7.85
C ILE A 62 1.34 -0.58 6.87
N LEU A 63 1.30 -1.91 6.67
CA LEU A 63 2.18 -2.59 5.73
C LEU A 63 1.94 -2.13 4.28
N ASN A 64 0.67 -1.98 3.86
CA ASN A 64 0.35 -1.44 2.55
C ASN A 64 0.81 0.01 2.38
N GLY A 65 0.70 0.84 3.43
CA GLY A 65 1.17 2.23 3.41
C GLY A 65 2.69 2.31 3.29
N LEU A 66 3.40 1.50 4.07
CA LEU A 66 4.84 1.39 4.00
C LEU A 66 5.30 0.97 2.58
N CYS A 67 4.64 0.00 1.96
CA CYS A 67 4.88 -0.34 0.55
C CYS A 67 4.56 0.83 -0.40
N ALA A 68 3.39 1.45 -0.30
CA ALA A 68 2.96 2.53 -1.20
C ALA A 68 3.82 3.80 -1.13
N PHE A 69 4.37 4.12 0.04
CA PHE A 69 5.30 5.25 0.23
C PHE A 69 6.77 4.89 -0.07
N GLY A 70 7.05 3.67 -0.54
CA GLY A 70 8.40 3.22 -0.89
C GLY A 70 9.30 2.94 0.32
N TYR A 71 8.68 2.73 1.48
CA TYR A 71 9.32 2.40 2.74
C TYR A 71 9.12 0.91 3.03
N SER A 72 9.54 0.03 2.10
CA SER A 72 9.44 -1.42 2.30
C SER A 72 10.18 -1.85 3.57
N PRO A 73 9.48 -2.28 4.63
CA PRO A 73 10.12 -2.69 5.88
C PRO A 73 10.79 -4.07 5.77
N ILE A 74 10.46 -4.82 4.71
CA ILE A 74 10.94 -6.20 4.46
C ILE A 74 11.95 -6.24 3.30
N LEU A 75 11.80 -5.37 2.30
CA LEU A 75 12.59 -5.39 1.06
C LEU A 75 13.13 -3.99 0.81
N GLY A 76 14.23 -3.63 1.47
CA GLY A 76 14.81 -2.30 1.38
C GLY A 76 15.00 -1.83 -0.06
N LYS A 77 14.96 -0.49 -0.27
CA LYS A 77 15.02 0.24 -1.55
C LYS A 77 15.95 -0.34 -2.64
N ASN A 78 17.05 -0.99 -2.24
CA ASN A 78 17.97 -1.71 -3.13
C ASN A 78 17.38 -2.94 -3.85
N TRP A 79 16.34 -3.58 -3.31
CA TRP A 79 15.64 -4.68 -3.97
C TRP A 79 14.69 -4.17 -5.06
N GLU A 80 13.96 -3.08 -4.81
CA GLU A 80 13.13 -2.43 -5.84
C GLU A 80 13.97 -1.95 -7.02
N GLU A 81 15.10 -1.28 -6.77
CA GLU A 81 16.00 -0.83 -7.84
C GLU A 81 16.54 -2.01 -8.65
N ARG A 82 16.86 -3.14 -7.99
CA ARG A 82 17.30 -4.36 -8.68
C ARG A 82 16.20 -4.99 -9.51
N LYS A 83 14.98 -5.14 -8.98
CA LYS A 83 13.87 -5.72 -9.72
C LYS A 83 13.44 -4.86 -10.90
N ILE A 84 13.41 -3.54 -10.72
CA ILE A 84 13.14 -2.62 -11.81
C ILE A 84 14.20 -2.75 -12.90
N LYS A 85 15.47 -2.92 -12.54
CA LYS A 85 16.57 -3.15 -13.50
C LYS A 85 16.44 -4.50 -14.21
N GLU A 86 16.01 -5.54 -13.49
CA GLU A 86 15.80 -6.90 -14.01
C GLU A 86 14.62 -6.97 -14.99
N TYR A 87 13.49 -6.33 -14.68
CA TYR A 87 12.35 -6.20 -15.62
C TYR A 87 12.67 -5.33 -16.85
N MET A 88 13.65 -4.44 -16.75
CA MET A 88 14.13 -3.63 -17.89
C MET A 88 15.06 -4.42 -18.81
N SER A 89 15.84 -5.37 -18.26
CA SER A 89 16.69 -6.26 -19.06
C SER A 89 15.89 -7.38 -19.72
N ASP A 90 14.83 -7.88 -19.08
CA ASP A 90 14.00 -8.97 -19.61
C ASP A 90 13.08 -8.56 -20.77
N ASN A 91 12.82 -7.25 -20.96
CA ASN A 91 12.07 -6.72 -22.12
C ASN A 91 12.96 -6.39 -23.33
N GLN A 92 14.19 -6.95 -23.39
CA GLN A 92 15.08 -6.82 -24.54
C GLN A 92 15.09 -8.05 -25.48
N PHE A 93 14.06 -8.90 -25.44
CA PHE A 93 13.83 -9.96 -26.43
C PHE A 93 12.50 -9.78 -27.14
#